data_AF-A0A7W4WAP9-F1
#
_entry.id   AF-A0A7W4WAP9-F1
#
_cell.length_a   1.000
_cell.length_b   1.000
_cell.length_c   1.000
_cell.angle_alpha   90.00
_cell.angle_beta   90.00
_cell.angle_gamma   90.00
#
_symmetry.space_group_name_H-M   'P 1'
#
loop_
_entity.id
_entity.type
_entity.pdbx_description
1 polymer ?
#
loop_
_entity_poly.entity_id
_entity_poly.type
_entity_poly.pdbx_seq_one_letter_code
_entity_poly.pdbx_strand_id
1 'polypeptide(L)'
;MDTFTFPIQRAFWFLCLLMVSGISNAKTHPSYLTPEYCESLVEQFVGSGMRSLDKYVNENFNPAYRGGIRNTIQFLEQRSAWLKECDDYLTDTAQVNVFYSSEISRKIFTAMDALAKELQHVREGVEYPDDAGNNNPAPFIKRRYKTLAQLVDRHHTRMLMKKQFR
;
A
#
# COMPACT_ATOMS: atom_id res chain seq x y z
N MET A 1 42.01 48.81 -45.16
CA MET A 1 40.79 49.06 -44.39
C MET A 1 40.21 47.70 -44.01
N ASP A 2 40.41 47.40 -42.73
CA ASP A 2 39.55 46.65 -41.81
C ASP A 2 39.26 45.16 -42.13
N THR A 3 40.00 44.22 -41.53
CA THR A 3 39.73 43.54 -40.24
C THR A 3 38.27 43.22 -40.00
N PHE A 4 37.93 41.92 -39.89
CA PHE A 4 37.19 41.36 -38.74
C PHE A 4 37.27 39.82 -38.73
N THR A 5 38.16 39.33 -37.89
CA THR A 5 38.22 37.97 -37.35
C THR A 5 37.00 37.67 -36.48
N PHE A 6 36.34 36.53 -36.70
CA PHE A 6 35.40 35.95 -35.73
C PHE A 6 35.77 34.50 -35.43
N PRO A 7 36.43 34.21 -34.29
CA PRO A 7 36.59 32.86 -33.76
C PRO A 7 35.49 32.61 -32.71
N ILE A 8 34.22 32.59 -33.10
CA ILE A 8 33.09 32.38 -32.16
C ILE A 8 32.18 31.24 -32.64
N GLN A 9 32.77 30.13 -33.07
CA GLN A 9 31.98 28.97 -33.48
C GLN A 9 32.41 27.63 -32.85
N ARG A 10 33.43 27.64 -31.99
CA ARG A 10 33.90 26.43 -31.29
C ARG A 10 33.61 26.39 -29.79
N ALA A 11 33.07 27.46 -29.20
CA ALA A 11 32.79 27.52 -27.77
C ALA A 11 31.41 26.95 -27.38
N PHE A 12 30.51 26.71 -28.34
CA PHE A 12 29.13 26.28 -28.04
C PHE A 12 28.93 24.77 -27.89
N TRP A 13 29.95 23.94 -28.19
CA TRP A 13 29.83 22.48 -28.06
C TRP A 13 30.27 21.91 -26.70
N PHE A 14 30.90 22.71 -25.84
CA PHE A 14 31.34 22.26 -24.51
C PHE A 14 30.44 22.69 -23.35
N LEU A 15 29.42 23.53 -23.60
CA LEU A 15 28.52 23.99 -22.52
C LEU A 15 27.27 23.12 -22.32
N CYS A 16 26.96 22.19 -23.24
CA CYS A 16 25.78 21.32 -23.11
C CYS A 16 26.02 20.03 -22.31
N LEU A 17 27.25 19.73 -21.89
CA LEU A 17 27.57 18.52 -21.13
C LEU A 17 27.55 18.69 -19.60
N LEU A 18 27.31 19.91 -19.08
CA LEU A 18 27.39 20.22 -17.65
C LEU A 18 26.03 20.32 -16.94
N MET A 19 24.91 20.01 -17.60
CA MET A 19 23.56 20.15 -17.05
C MET A 19 22.75 18.85 -17.08
N VAL A 20 23.40 17.69 -16.91
CA VAL A 20 22.72 16.44 -16.53
C VAL A 20 23.40 15.85 -15.30
N SER A 21 23.68 16.70 -14.31
CA SER A 21 23.85 16.24 -12.94
C SER A 21 22.46 16.17 -12.33
N GLY A 22 21.66 15.18 -12.76
CA GLY A 22 20.48 14.80 -12.01
C GLY A 22 20.94 14.50 -10.59
N ILE A 23 20.40 15.21 -9.60
CA ILE A 23 20.62 14.89 -8.20
C ILE A 23 20.05 13.47 -8.03
N SER A 24 20.92 12.45 -8.14
CA SER A 24 20.61 11.11 -7.67
C SER A 24 20.53 11.21 -6.16
N ASN A 25 19.38 11.65 -5.66
CA ASN A 25 18.99 11.36 -4.29
C ASN A 25 18.84 9.85 -4.22
N ALA A 26 19.92 9.16 -3.85
CA ALA A 26 19.83 7.79 -3.38
C ALA A 26 18.76 7.81 -2.29
N LYS A 27 17.63 7.14 -2.52
CA LYS A 27 16.58 7.05 -1.51
C LYS A 27 17.21 6.44 -0.26
N THR A 28 17.29 7.22 0.80
CA THR A 28 17.79 6.75 2.08
C THR A 28 16.61 6.12 2.82
N HIS A 29 16.70 4.82 3.06
CA HIS A 29 15.73 4.09 3.87
C HIS A 29 16.11 4.16 5.36
N PRO A 30 15.13 4.22 6.28
CA PRO A 30 15.39 4.08 7.70
C PRO A 30 16.16 2.80 8.05
N SER A 31 17.08 2.88 9.02
CA SER A 31 17.96 1.76 9.40
C SER A 31 17.24 0.55 10.01
N TYR A 32 15.99 0.71 10.44
CA TYR A 32 15.18 -0.40 10.95
C TYR A 32 14.61 -1.29 9.84
N LEU A 33 14.60 -0.81 8.59
CA LEU A 33 14.09 -1.60 7.47
C LEU A 33 15.13 -2.65 7.08
N THR A 34 14.75 -3.91 7.29
CA THR A 34 15.48 -5.08 6.83
C THR A 34 14.50 -6.04 6.16
N PRO A 35 14.98 -6.98 5.32
CA PRO A 35 14.12 -8.02 4.76
C PRO A 35 13.36 -8.80 5.83
N GLU A 36 14.01 -9.12 6.95
CA GLU A 36 13.42 -9.86 8.08
C GLU A 36 12.33 -9.05 8.80
N TYR A 37 12.54 -7.75 8.98
CA TYR A 37 11.52 -6.86 9.51
C TYR A 37 10.28 -6.86 8.62
N CYS A 38 10.47 -6.72 7.31
CA CYS A 38 9.38 -6.69 6.35
C CYS A 38 8.64 -8.03 6.24
N GLU A 39 9.36 -9.16 6.26
CA GLU A 39 8.75 -10.49 6.32
C GLU A 39 7.90 -10.65 7.58
N SER A 40 8.44 -10.29 8.76
CA SER A 40 7.69 -10.35 10.02
C SER A 40 6.43 -9.48 9.99
N LEU A 41 6.52 -8.27 9.42
CA LEU A 41 5.38 -7.36 9.30
C LEU A 41 4.26 -7.95 8.42
N VAL A 42 4.64 -8.60 7.31
CA VAL A 42 3.71 -9.33 6.43
C VAL A 42 3.07 -10.49 7.17
N GLU A 43 3.85 -11.34 7.83
CA GLU A 43 3.34 -12.49 8.58
C GLU A 43 2.35 -12.07 9.67
N GLN A 44 2.66 -11.02 10.41
CA GLN A 44 1.74 -10.45 11.41
C GLN A 44 0.45 -9.94 10.77
N PHE A 45 0.53 -9.28 9.62
CA PHE A 45 -0.67 -8.80 8.93
C PHE A 45 -1.53 -9.95 8.42
N VAL A 46 -0.94 -10.88 7.66
CA VAL A 46 -1.61 -12.05 7.08
C VAL A 46 -2.19 -12.94 8.17
N GLY A 47 -1.49 -13.08 9.29
CA GLY A 47 -1.90 -13.89 10.43
C GLY A 47 -2.88 -13.17 11.35
N SER A 48 -2.37 -12.48 12.36
CA SER A 48 -3.21 -11.90 13.41
C SER A 48 -4.02 -10.70 12.92
N GLY A 49 -3.47 -9.87 12.03
CA GLY A 49 -4.16 -8.71 11.48
C GLY A 49 -5.45 -9.07 10.75
N MET A 50 -5.38 -10.01 9.80
CA MET A 50 -6.55 -10.46 9.04
C MET A 50 -7.59 -11.18 9.91
N ARG A 51 -7.16 -11.91 10.95
CA ARG A 51 -8.08 -12.52 11.93
C ARG A 51 -8.79 -11.47 12.78
N SER A 52 -8.09 -10.42 13.23
CA SER A 52 -8.70 -9.32 13.96
C SER A 52 -9.71 -8.55 13.11
N LEU A 53 -9.40 -8.33 11.82
CA LEU A 53 -10.34 -7.73 10.86
C LEU A 53 -11.57 -8.62 10.64
N ASP A 54 -11.37 -9.92 10.47
CA ASP A 54 -12.48 -10.88 10.30
C ASP A 54 -13.46 -10.83 11.48
N LYS A 55 -12.91 -10.93 12.70
CA LYS A 55 -13.69 -10.87 13.93
C LYS A 55 -14.42 -9.54 14.06
N TYR A 56 -13.76 -8.43 13.74
CA TYR A 56 -14.43 -7.14 13.79
C TYR A 56 -15.59 -7.07 12.79
N VAL A 57 -15.34 -7.39 11.51
CA VAL A 57 -16.33 -7.24 10.44
C VAL A 57 -17.50 -8.20 10.58
N ASN A 58 -17.27 -9.46 10.97
CA ASN A 58 -18.32 -10.48 11.00
C ASN A 58 -19.04 -10.58 12.34
N GLU A 59 -18.41 -10.21 13.46
CA GLU A 59 -18.99 -10.41 14.79
C GLU A 59 -19.28 -9.08 15.52
N ASN A 60 -18.41 -8.08 15.37
CA ASN A 60 -18.44 -6.88 16.22
C ASN A 60 -18.81 -5.59 15.47
N PHE A 61 -19.09 -5.67 14.17
CA PHE A 61 -19.41 -4.49 13.38
C PHE A 61 -20.78 -3.96 13.80
N ASN A 62 -20.78 -2.77 14.40
CA ASN A 62 -21.97 -2.06 14.81
C ASN A 62 -21.89 -0.61 14.27
N PRO A 63 -22.75 -0.22 13.30
CA PRO A 63 -22.71 1.11 12.70
C PRO A 63 -23.06 2.23 13.69
N ALA A 64 -23.80 1.94 14.77
CA ALA A 64 -24.09 2.91 15.81
C ALA A 64 -22.87 3.21 16.70
N TYR A 65 -21.88 2.30 16.77
CA TYR A 65 -20.72 2.44 17.63
C TYR A 65 -19.47 2.89 16.86
N ARG A 66 -19.25 4.21 16.82
CA ARG A 66 -18.14 4.84 16.08
C ARG A 66 -16.73 4.47 16.58
N GLY A 67 -16.60 4.05 17.84
CA GLY A 67 -15.31 3.71 18.45
C GLY A 67 -14.62 2.54 17.75
N GLY A 68 -15.36 1.44 17.55
CA GLY A 68 -14.85 0.26 16.84
C GLY A 68 -14.47 0.58 15.39
N ILE A 69 -15.29 1.39 14.71
CA ILE A 69 -15.04 1.81 13.32
C ILE A 69 -13.73 2.61 13.24
N ARG A 70 -13.56 3.61 14.12
CA ARG A 70 -12.35 4.44 14.15
C ARG A 70 -11.09 3.60 14.36
N ASN A 71 -11.12 2.67 15.31
CA ASN A 71 -9.97 1.83 15.62
C ASN A 71 -9.61 0.92 14.45
N THR A 72 -10.60 0.36 13.75
CA THR A 72 -10.36 -0.47 12.55
C THR A 72 -9.80 0.34 11.38
N ILE A 73 -10.28 1.58 11.17
CA ILE A 73 -9.72 2.49 10.16
C ILE A 73 -8.24 2.76 10.47
N GLN A 74 -7.93 3.18 11.70
CA GLN A 74 -6.54 3.46 12.11
C GLN A 74 -5.63 2.26 11.94
N PHE A 75 -6.11 1.06 12.30
CA PHE A 75 -5.38 -0.18 12.08
C PHE A 75 -5.06 -0.41 10.60
N LEU A 76 -6.03 -0.25 9.71
CA LEU A 76 -5.85 -0.43 8.27
C LEU A 76 -4.86 0.59 7.69
N GLU A 77 -5.01 1.87 8.04
CA GLU A 77 -4.16 2.96 7.57
C GLU A 77 -2.71 2.78 8.03
N GLN A 78 -2.49 2.54 9.32
CA GLN A 78 -1.16 2.32 9.88
C GLN A 78 -0.49 1.09 9.25
N ARG A 79 -1.24 -0.01 9.14
CA ARG A 79 -0.69 -1.24 8.55
C ARG A 79 -0.39 -1.08 7.07
N SER A 80 -1.24 -0.38 6.32
CA SER A 80 -1.02 -0.03 4.90
C SER A 80 0.25 0.79 4.74
N ALA A 81 0.45 1.81 5.59
CA ALA A 81 1.64 2.67 5.55
C ALA A 81 2.93 1.89 5.77
N TRP A 82 3.01 1.06 6.82
CA TRP A 82 4.20 0.28 7.12
C TRP A 82 4.52 -0.76 6.04
N LEU A 83 3.48 -1.41 5.50
CA LEU A 83 3.68 -2.38 4.42
C LEU A 83 4.13 -1.71 3.11
N LYS A 84 3.62 -0.51 2.80
CA LYS A 84 4.07 0.29 1.64
C LYS A 84 5.54 0.71 1.81
N GLU A 85 5.93 1.15 3.00
CA GLU A 85 7.35 1.46 3.29
C GLU A 85 8.26 0.25 3.07
N CYS A 86 7.82 -0.93 3.49
CA CYS A 86 8.51 -2.18 3.21
C CYS A 86 8.54 -2.54 1.72
N ASP A 87 7.45 -2.33 0.98
CA ASP A 87 7.39 -2.58 -0.47
C ASP A 87 8.40 -1.68 -1.22
N ASP A 88 8.47 -0.41 -0.84
CA ASP A 88 9.44 0.56 -1.40
C ASP A 88 10.88 0.12 -1.09
N TYR A 89 11.19 -0.19 0.18
CA TYR A 89 12.51 -0.69 0.59
C TYR A 89 12.94 -1.94 -0.16
N LEU A 90 12.06 -2.95 -0.24
CA LEU A 90 12.37 -4.22 -0.89
C LEU A 90 12.52 -4.06 -2.41
N THR A 91 11.75 -3.17 -3.02
CA THR A 91 11.86 -2.88 -4.45
C THR A 91 13.18 -2.20 -4.77
N ASP A 92 13.58 -1.22 -3.95
CA ASP A 92 14.79 -0.44 -4.15
C ASP A 92 16.07 -1.25 -3.84
N THR A 93 16.04 -2.17 -2.87
CA THR A 93 17.23 -2.90 -2.39
C THR A 93 17.39 -4.32 -2.93
N ALA A 94 16.29 -5.02 -3.22
CA ALA A 94 16.30 -6.44 -3.55
C ALA A 94 15.49 -6.78 -4.82
N GLN A 95 14.86 -5.79 -5.47
CA GLN A 95 14.01 -5.97 -6.64
C GLN A 95 12.85 -6.95 -6.39
N VAL A 96 12.36 -7.02 -5.15
CA VAL A 96 11.21 -7.83 -4.76
C VAL A 96 10.13 -6.95 -4.15
N ASN A 97 8.90 -7.47 -4.08
CA ASN A 97 7.77 -6.75 -3.50
C ASN A 97 7.41 -7.36 -2.14
N VAL A 98 6.75 -6.60 -1.29
CA VAL A 98 6.34 -7.03 0.05
C VAL A 98 5.32 -8.18 -0.01
N PHE A 99 4.47 -8.17 -1.03
CA PHE A 99 3.67 -9.32 -1.42
C PHE A 99 4.21 -9.95 -2.69
N TYR A 100 3.65 -11.11 -3.08
CA TYR A 100 4.17 -12.00 -4.13
C TYR A 100 4.63 -11.31 -5.43
N SER A 101 3.97 -10.21 -5.82
CA SER A 101 4.31 -9.42 -7.02
C SER A 101 3.79 -8.00 -6.82
N SER A 102 4.35 -7.04 -7.56
CA SER A 102 3.88 -5.64 -7.57
C SER A 102 2.38 -5.51 -7.82
N GLU A 103 1.83 -6.32 -8.74
CA GLU A 103 0.39 -6.32 -9.01
C GLU A 103 -0.43 -6.73 -7.78
N ILE A 104 0.00 -7.77 -7.07
CA ILE A 104 -0.66 -8.24 -5.85
C ILE A 104 -0.49 -7.22 -4.71
N SER A 105 0.70 -6.64 -4.53
CA SER A 105 0.92 -5.57 -3.53
C SER A 105 -0.06 -4.42 -3.75
N ARG A 106 -0.11 -3.89 -4.98
CA ARG A 106 -1.03 -2.80 -5.34
C ARG A 106 -2.50 -3.17 -5.09
N LYS A 107 -2.93 -4.39 -5.45
CA LYS A 107 -4.31 -4.84 -5.22
C LYS A 107 -4.64 -4.93 -3.73
N ILE A 108 -3.74 -5.46 -2.91
CA ILE A 108 -3.92 -5.55 -1.46
C ILE A 108 -4.03 -4.14 -0.87
N PHE A 109 -3.09 -3.24 -1.19
CA PHE A 109 -3.15 -1.86 -0.71
C PHE A 109 -4.43 -1.14 -1.11
N THR A 110 -4.85 -1.28 -2.37
CA THR A 110 -6.11 -0.72 -2.86
C THR A 110 -7.31 -1.27 -2.09
N ALA A 111 -7.31 -2.56 -1.75
CA ALA A 111 -8.39 -3.18 -0.98
C ALA A 111 -8.41 -2.73 0.50
N MET A 112 -7.22 -2.53 1.10
CA MET A 112 -7.10 -1.95 2.45
C MET A 112 -7.67 -0.52 2.46
N ASP A 113 -7.24 0.32 1.53
CA ASP A 113 -7.67 1.71 1.42
C ASP A 113 -9.18 1.79 1.12
N ALA A 114 -9.71 0.90 0.28
CA ALA A 114 -11.15 0.83 -0.01
C ALA A 114 -11.99 0.40 1.21
N LEU A 115 -11.52 -0.55 2.01
CA LEU A 115 -12.20 -0.95 3.24
C LEU A 115 -12.18 0.19 4.28
N ALA A 116 -11.03 0.83 4.47
CA ALA A 116 -10.89 1.97 5.38
C ALA A 116 -11.82 3.12 4.95
N LYS A 117 -11.89 3.43 3.66
CA LYS A 117 -12.79 4.45 3.12
C LYS A 117 -14.26 4.12 3.34
N GLU A 118 -14.67 2.88 3.09
CA GLU A 118 -16.06 2.43 3.34
C GLU A 118 -16.43 2.56 4.83
N LEU A 119 -15.52 2.16 5.74
CA LEU A 119 -15.69 2.36 7.17
C LEU A 119 -15.79 3.86 7.54
N GLN A 120 -14.99 4.71 6.90
CA GLN A 120 -15.00 6.15 7.14
C GLN A 120 -16.33 6.77 6.69
N HIS A 121 -16.89 6.37 5.55
CA HIS A 121 -18.23 6.80 5.12
C HIS A 121 -19.31 6.44 6.16
N VAL A 122 -19.29 5.20 6.67
CA VAL A 122 -20.23 4.79 7.74
C VAL A 122 -20.04 5.66 8.98
N ARG A 123 -18.80 5.94 9.38
CA ARG A 123 -18.48 6.79 10.53
C ARG A 123 -18.98 8.23 10.35
N GLU A 124 -18.93 8.76 9.13
CA GLU A 124 -19.42 10.08 8.73
C GLU A 124 -20.95 10.15 8.62
N GLY A 125 -21.63 8.99 8.67
CA GLY A 125 -23.10 8.92 8.63
C GLY A 125 -23.66 8.84 7.21
N VAL A 126 -22.86 8.42 6.23
CA VAL A 126 -23.37 8.10 4.89
C VAL A 126 -24.41 6.97 5.00
N GLU A 127 -25.57 7.15 4.36
CA GLU A 127 -26.66 6.19 4.38
C GLU A 127 -26.49 5.09 3.32
N TYR A 128 -26.81 3.88 3.72
CA TYR A 128 -26.78 2.66 2.91
C TYR A 128 -28.17 2.00 2.95
N PRO A 129 -29.17 2.57 2.27
CA PRO A 129 -30.51 2.02 2.28
C PRO A 129 -30.51 0.60 1.68
N ASP A 130 -31.12 -0.33 2.40
CA ASP A 130 -31.46 -1.66 1.88
C ASP A 130 -32.80 -1.63 1.11
N ASP A 131 -33.22 -2.78 0.59
CA ASP A 131 -34.47 -2.91 -0.18
C ASP A 131 -35.72 -2.53 0.63
N ALA A 132 -35.63 -2.51 1.96
CA ALA A 132 -36.69 -2.07 2.88
C ALA A 132 -36.56 -0.59 3.29
N GLY A 133 -35.56 0.13 2.76
CA GLY A 133 -35.29 1.54 3.07
C GLY A 133 -34.56 1.77 4.38
N ASN A 134 -34.09 0.72 5.07
CA ASN A 134 -33.35 0.87 6.31
C ASN A 134 -31.86 1.11 6.02
N ASN A 135 -31.21 1.99 6.79
CA ASN A 135 -29.77 2.18 6.68
C ASN A 135 -29.02 0.95 7.22
N ASN A 136 -28.44 0.16 6.30
CA ASN A 136 -27.72 -1.07 6.60
C ASN A 136 -26.36 -1.14 5.87
N PRO A 137 -25.29 -0.59 6.46
CA PRO A 137 -23.97 -0.59 5.85
C PRO A 137 -23.23 -1.94 5.89
N ALA A 138 -23.69 -2.89 6.73
CA ALA A 138 -22.94 -4.13 7.00
C ALA A 138 -22.59 -4.95 5.75
N PRO A 139 -23.50 -5.14 4.76
CA PRO A 139 -23.18 -5.86 3.53
C PRO A 139 -22.06 -5.21 2.72
N PHE A 140 -21.96 -3.87 2.72
CA PHE A 140 -20.95 -3.12 1.99
C PHE A 140 -19.56 -3.33 2.61
N ILE A 141 -19.46 -3.17 3.93
CA ILE A 141 -18.23 -3.44 4.69
C ILE A 141 -17.78 -4.89 4.50
N LYS A 142 -18.70 -5.84 4.60
CA LYS A 142 -18.41 -7.27 4.42
C LYS A 142 -17.88 -7.59 3.02
N ARG A 143 -18.41 -6.97 1.97
CA ARG A 143 -17.89 -7.13 0.59
C ARG A 143 -16.48 -6.58 0.43
N ARG A 144 -16.19 -5.40 1.00
CA ARG A 144 -14.83 -4.82 0.98
C ARG A 144 -13.84 -5.72 1.71
N TYR A 145 -14.19 -6.17 2.91
CA TYR A 145 -13.39 -7.10 3.68
C TYR A 145 -13.13 -8.42 2.93
N LYS A 146 -14.17 -9.04 2.35
CA LYS A 146 -14.03 -10.28 1.59
C LYS A 146 -13.05 -10.13 0.42
N THR A 147 -13.09 -8.98 -0.26
CA THR A 147 -12.14 -8.66 -1.34
C THR A 147 -10.70 -8.63 -0.83
N LEU A 148 -10.45 -7.94 0.28
CA LEU A 148 -9.13 -7.91 0.93
C LEU A 148 -8.69 -9.32 1.36
N ALA A 149 -9.56 -10.06 2.03
CA ALA A 149 -9.28 -11.41 2.52
C ALA A 149 -8.89 -12.38 1.39
N GLN A 150 -9.61 -12.35 0.27
CA GLN A 150 -9.30 -13.19 -0.90
C GLN A 150 -7.93 -12.86 -1.52
N LEU A 151 -7.55 -11.58 -1.54
CA LEU A 151 -6.25 -11.17 -2.07
C LEU A 151 -5.10 -11.62 -1.16
N VAL A 152 -5.28 -11.48 0.15
CA VAL A 152 -4.30 -11.92 1.15
C VAL A 152 -4.18 -13.45 1.18
N ASP A 153 -5.29 -14.17 1.15
CA ASP A 153 -5.30 -15.64 1.10
C ASP A 153 -4.56 -16.17 -0.13
N ARG A 154 -4.83 -15.60 -1.31
CA ARG A 154 -4.11 -15.94 -2.54
C ARG A 154 -2.60 -15.71 -2.44
N HIS A 155 -2.17 -14.64 -1.77
CA HIS A 155 -0.76 -14.42 -1.47
C HIS A 155 -0.22 -15.52 -0.55
N HIS A 156 -0.91 -15.81 0.56
CA HIS A 156 -0.50 -16.80 1.54
C HIS A 156 -0.37 -18.20 0.93
N THR A 157 -1.36 -18.67 0.17
CA THR A 157 -1.32 -19.96 -0.53
C THR A 157 -0.10 -20.07 -1.44
N ARG A 158 0.20 -19.03 -2.22
CA ARG A 158 1.38 -19.03 -3.11
C ARG A 158 2.69 -19.15 -2.35
N MET A 159 2.79 -18.50 -1.19
CA MET A 159 3.98 -18.60 -0.35
C MET A 159 4.15 -19.99 0.25
N LEU A 160 3.06 -20.64 0.68
CA LEU A 160 3.09 -22.02 1.15
C LEU A 160 3.54 -22.99 0.05
N MET A 161 2.97 -22.87 -1.15
CA MET A 161 3.38 -23.71 -2.29
C MET A 161 4.86 -23.52 -2.61
N LYS A 162 5.37 -22.28 -2.61
CA LYS A 162 6.79 -22.00 -2.85
C LYS A 162 7.71 -22.62 -1.80
N LYS A 163 7.28 -22.72 -0.54
CA LYS A 163 8.05 -23.37 0.55
C LYS A 163 8.06 -24.90 0.41
N GLN A 164 7.01 -25.50 -0.16
CA GLN A 164 6.89 -26.96 -0.33
C GLN A 164 7.73 -27.53 -1.48
N PHE A 165 8.03 -26.72 -2.50
CA PHE A 165 8.81 -27.13 -3.69
C PHE A 165 10.24 -26.56 -3.70
N ARG A 166 10.77 -26.23 -2.52
CA ARG A 166 12.17 -25.85 -2.27
C ARG A 166 12.81 -26.92 -1.41
#